data_AF-A0A7Y4UEI0-F1
#
_entry.id   AF-A0A7Y4UEI0-F1
#
_cell.length_a   1.000
_cell.length_b   1.000
_cell.length_c   1.000
_cell.angle_alpha   90.00
_cell.angle_beta   90.00
_cell.angle_gamma   90.00
#
_symmetry.space_group_name_H-M   'P 1'
#
loop_
_entity.id
_entity.type
_entity.pdbx_description
1 polymer ?
#
loop_
_entity_poly.entity_id
_entity_poly.type
_entity_poly.pdbx_seq_one_letter_code
_entity_poly.pdbx_strand_id
1 'polypeptide(L)'
;VLGSVAYVSLERAGLDDSVRTLQRLSRHEKALALAEATVNGAVLDVSLVSNAATIEASMPTEIAQYMQVCSKAFAALDEFDAGYATLWRAIAHSHVGVQAAPLRAAWLELSQTLSGAAQDLEARRGRLSERRDELTQDYQRHYGAITKKSLFLSLAGIAGFGALAAWFFARLTRDIGNLEGHARSIVRGQRGTQLPVARSDELGHLMHAASPDAGGHLVLLRGGSAAVALRVKANGDRVYEAISTFDAAQQRFVAIPIDLGPATDQVFLILFGTGFRAAGAMNASATIGEEEAEVLYAGLAPGFAGLDQANVRIPRSLLGKGDVSIAFTADNRSANAVTINIR
;
A
#
# COMPACT_ATOMS: atom_id res chain seq x y z
N VAL A 1 -1.64 12.10 0.24
CA VAL A 1 -2.02 11.93 1.66
C VAL A 1 -1.63 13.14 2.52
N LEU A 2 -0.38 13.63 2.49
CA LEU A 2 0.01 14.81 3.29
C LEU A 2 -0.75 16.10 2.91
N GLY A 3 -0.95 16.37 1.62
CA GLY A 3 -1.71 17.54 1.17
C GLY A 3 -3.20 17.52 1.54
N SER A 4 -3.83 16.34 1.59
CA SER A 4 -5.22 16.19 2.00
C SER A 4 -5.40 16.36 3.52
N VAL A 5 -4.41 15.93 4.32
CA VAL A 5 -4.43 16.11 5.77
C VAL A 5 -4.26 17.58 6.14
N ALA A 6 -3.30 18.29 5.53
CA ALA A 6 -3.10 19.72 5.77
C ALA A 6 -4.32 20.56 5.36
N TYR A 7 -4.96 20.22 4.23
CA TYR A 7 -6.19 20.88 3.78
C TYR A 7 -7.35 20.68 4.76
N VAL A 8 -7.56 19.45 5.24
CA VAL A 8 -8.62 19.13 6.20
C VAL A 8 -8.37 19.82 7.54
N SER A 9 -7.13 19.94 8.00
CA SER A 9 -6.80 20.63 9.25
C SER A 9 -7.06 22.14 9.20
N LEU A 10 -6.75 22.80 8.09
CA LEU A 10 -7.01 24.24 7.93
C LEU A 10 -8.51 24.55 7.85
N GLU A 11 -9.26 23.74 7.09
CA GLU A 11 -10.72 23.88 6.96
C GLU A 11 -11.44 23.64 8.31
N ARG A 12 -10.96 22.69 9.12
CA ARG A 12 -11.54 22.39 10.43
C ARG A 12 -11.48 23.58 11.39
N ALA A 13 -10.40 24.36 11.36
CA ALA A 13 -10.26 25.54 12.20
C ALA A 13 -11.31 26.62 11.86
N GLY A 14 -11.63 26.82 10.58
CA GLY A 14 -12.67 27.76 10.14
C GLY A 14 -14.09 27.31 10.52
N LEU A 15 -14.35 26.00 10.47
CA LEU A 15 -15.61 25.41 10.95
C LEU A 15 -15.81 25.61 12.45
N ASP A 16 -14.76 25.38 13.25
CA ASP A 16 -14.84 25.53 14.71
C ASP A 16 -15.15 26.98 15.12
N ASP A 17 -14.56 27.97 14.44
CA ASP A 17 -14.83 29.38 14.68
C ASP A 17 -16.28 29.77 14.31
N SER A 18 -16.78 29.26 13.17
CA SER A 18 -18.16 29.47 12.73
C SER A 18 -19.17 28.90 13.74
N VAL A 19 -18.91 27.70 14.26
CA VAL A 19 -19.76 27.05 15.27
C VAL A 19 -19.77 27.85 16.58
N ARG A 20 -18.60 28.32 17.05
CA ARG A 20 -18.52 29.16 18.26
C ARG A 20 -19.29 30.46 18.10
N THR A 21 -19.20 31.09 16.93
CA THR A 21 -19.93 32.31 16.59
C THR A 21 -21.43 32.08 16.60
N LEU A 22 -21.92 31.02 15.95
CA LEU A 22 -23.34 30.63 15.96
C LEU A 22 -23.85 30.34 17.38
N GLN A 23 -23.05 29.66 18.21
CA GLN A 23 -23.40 29.38 19.61
C GLN A 23 -23.50 30.66 20.45
N ARG A 24 -22.58 31.62 20.28
CA ARG A 24 -22.63 32.91 20.96
C ARG A 24 -23.87 33.69 20.55
N LEU A 25 -24.17 33.72 19.25
CA LEU A 25 -25.31 34.44 18.70
C LEU A 25 -26.65 33.81 19.12
N SER A 26 -26.75 32.47 19.16
CA SER A 26 -27.94 31.78 19.69
C SER A 26 -28.16 32.05 21.19
N ARG A 27 -27.09 32.13 21.99
CA ARG A 27 -27.21 32.52 23.40
C ARG A 27 -27.72 33.95 23.56
N HIS A 28 -27.20 34.87 22.76
CA HIS A 28 -27.65 36.27 22.73
C HIS A 28 -29.14 36.36 22.36
N GLU A 29 -29.56 35.71 21.28
CA GLU A 29 -30.95 35.71 20.82
C GLU A 29 -31.91 35.16 21.90
N LYS A 30 -31.52 34.09 22.60
CA LYS A 30 -32.33 33.54 23.71
C LYS A 30 -32.45 34.50 24.88
N ALA A 31 -31.35 35.11 25.32
CA ALA A 31 -31.37 36.10 26.39
C ALA A 31 -32.24 37.31 26.00
N LEU A 32 -32.15 37.73 24.74
CA LEU A 32 -32.92 38.86 24.21
C LEU A 32 -34.41 38.56 24.13
N ALA A 33 -34.80 37.38 23.64
CA ALA A 33 -36.19 36.94 23.58
C ALA A 33 -36.82 36.86 24.99
N LEU A 34 -36.07 36.41 26.00
CA LEU A 34 -36.53 36.40 27.38
C LEU A 34 -36.72 37.83 27.91
N ALA A 35 -35.76 38.74 27.67
CA ALA A 35 -35.88 40.13 28.07
C ALA A 35 -37.07 40.83 27.40
N GLU A 36 -37.23 40.65 26.10
CA GLU A 36 -38.36 41.17 25.33
C GLU A 36 -39.70 40.66 25.88
N ALA A 37 -39.82 39.35 26.14
CA ALA A 37 -41.04 38.78 26.74
C ALA A 37 -41.35 39.39 28.12
N THR A 38 -40.33 39.58 28.96
CA THR A 38 -40.52 40.20 30.29
C THR A 38 -40.94 41.67 30.19
N VAL A 39 -40.36 42.43 29.25
CA VAL A 39 -40.72 43.84 29.03
C VAL A 39 -42.12 43.95 28.43
N ASN A 40 -42.48 43.09 27.47
CA ASN A 40 -43.83 43.06 26.90
C ASN A 40 -44.91 42.76 27.96
N GLY A 41 -44.62 41.84 28.89
CA GLY A 41 -45.49 41.61 30.05
C GLY A 41 -45.66 42.87 30.89
N ALA A 42 -44.56 43.56 31.21
CA ALA A 42 -44.62 44.81 31.96
C ALA A 42 -45.35 45.94 31.21
N VAL A 43 -45.20 46.03 29.88
CA VAL A 43 -45.93 47.00 29.04
C VAL A 43 -47.44 46.81 29.17
N LEU A 44 -47.92 45.56 29.10
CA LEU A 44 -49.34 45.25 29.19
C LEU A 44 -49.91 45.71 30.53
N ASP A 45 -49.28 45.34 31.64
CA ASP A 45 -49.79 45.64 32.97
C ASP A 45 -49.70 47.13 33.30
N VAL A 46 -48.58 47.79 32.96
CA VAL A 46 -48.43 49.24 33.14
C VAL A 46 -49.41 50.02 32.25
N SER A 47 -49.70 49.54 31.04
CA SER A 47 -50.71 50.14 30.16
C SER A 47 -52.11 50.03 30.76
N LEU A 48 -52.48 48.87 31.32
CA LEU A 48 -53.74 48.69 32.04
C LEU A 48 -53.87 49.67 33.21
N VAL A 49 -52.81 49.84 34.02
CA VAL A 49 -52.78 50.78 35.15
C VAL A 49 -52.92 52.23 34.67
N SER A 50 -52.18 52.61 33.62
CA SER A 50 -52.20 53.99 33.10
C SER A 50 -53.57 54.41 32.53
N ASN A 51 -54.38 53.43 32.12
CA ASN A 51 -55.71 53.61 31.56
C ASN A 51 -56.84 53.43 32.59
N ALA A 52 -56.55 52.90 33.79
CA ALA A 52 -57.53 52.70 34.84
C ALA A 52 -58.11 54.04 35.34
N ALA A 53 -59.39 54.03 35.71
CA ALA A 53 -60.08 55.22 36.22
C ALA A 53 -59.62 55.61 37.64
N THR A 54 -59.15 54.64 38.42
CA THR A 54 -58.59 54.81 39.77
C THR A 54 -57.38 53.89 39.93
N ILE A 55 -56.35 54.36 40.62
CA ILE A 55 -55.12 53.60 40.89
C ILE A 55 -55.29 52.93 42.25
N GLU A 56 -55.33 51.59 42.28
CA GLU A 56 -55.44 50.83 43.52
C GLU A 56 -54.12 50.82 44.31
N ALA A 57 -54.21 50.72 45.64
CA ALA A 57 -53.04 50.80 46.53
C ALA A 57 -52.05 49.62 46.41
N SER A 58 -52.48 48.49 45.83
CA SER A 58 -51.65 47.28 45.59
C SER A 58 -50.78 47.38 44.32
N MET A 59 -51.22 48.14 43.32
CA MET A 59 -50.59 48.23 41.98
C MET A 59 -49.10 48.64 42.01
N PRO A 60 -48.63 49.54 42.89
CA PRO A 60 -47.21 49.87 42.99
C PRO A 60 -46.31 48.69 43.39
N THR A 61 -46.85 47.72 44.15
CA THR A 61 -46.08 46.57 44.66
C THR A 61 -45.91 45.50 43.59
N GLU A 62 -46.94 45.23 42.79
CA GLU A 62 -46.88 44.29 41.67
C GLU A 62 -45.90 44.78 40.59
N ILE A 63 -45.90 46.08 40.32
CA ILE A 63 -45.04 46.69 39.31
C ILE A 63 -43.57 46.68 39.75
N ALA A 64 -43.30 46.82 41.05
CA ALA A 64 -41.95 46.64 41.59
C ALA A 64 -41.41 45.21 41.34
N GLN A 65 -42.27 44.18 41.38
CA GLN A 65 -41.87 42.80 41.07
C GLN A 65 -41.54 42.64 39.58
N TYR A 66 -42.36 43.19 38.69
CA TYR A 66 -42.08 43.19 37.25
C TYR A 66 -40.77 43.90 36.91
N MET A 67 -40.49 45.04 37.56
CA MET A 67 -39.23 45.75 37.38
C MET A 67 -38.03 44.93 37.88
N GLN A 68 -38.19 44.15 38.95
CA GLN A 68 -37.14 43.24 39.41
C GLN A 68 -36.88 42.11 38.40
N VAL A 69 -37.92 41.56 37.77
CA VAL A 69 -37.77 40.54 36.72
C VAL A 69 -37.09 41.14 35.48
N CYS A 70 -37.52 42.31 35.04
CA CYS A 70 -36.91 43.03 33.92
C CYS A 70 -35.43 43.33 34.21
N SER A 71 -35.11 43.82 35.43
CA SER A 71 -33.73 44.07 35.86
C SER A 71 -32.83 42.85 35.69
N LYS A 72 -33.30 41.66 36.10
CA LYS A 72 -32.55 40.41 35.95
C LYS A 72 -32.38 40.03 34.48
N ALA A 73 -33.39 40.24 33.65
CA ALA A 73 -33.32 39.94 32.23
C ALA A 73 -32.33 40.86 31.49
N PHE A 74 -32.32 42.16 31.81
CA PHE A 74 -31.33 43.11 31.28
C PHE A 74 -29.91 42.84 31.77
N ALA A 75 -29.74 42.38 33.02
CA ALA A 75 -28.42 41.99 33.53
C ALA A 75 -27.82 40.79 32.76
N ALA A 76 -28.67 39.86 32.29
CA ALA A 76 -28.23 38.76 31.44
C ALA A 76 -27.81 39.22 30.02
N LEU A 77 -28.24 40.41 29.59
CA LEU A 77 -27.89 40.98 28.29
C LEU A 77 -26.58 41.77 28.30
N ASP A 78 -26.07 42.12 29.48
CA ASP A 78 -24.90 42.97 29.66
C ASP A 78 -23.61 42.33 29.11
N GLU A 79 -23.56 40.99 29.01
CA GLU A 79 -22.42 40.26 28.42
C GLU A 79 -22.28 40.44 26.89
N PHE A 80 -23.34 40.91 26.22
CA PHE A 80 -23.39 40.97 24.76
C PHE A 80 -23.20 42.38 24.20
N ASP A 81 -23.86 43.39 24.78
CA ASP A 81 -23.83 44.77 24.28
C ASP A 81 -24.16 45.77 25.40
N ALA A 82 -23.28 46.75 25.62
CA ALA A 82 -23.49 47.84 26.58
C ALA A 82 -24.71 48.73 26.26
N GLY A 83 -25.24 48.66 25.03
CA GLY A 83 -26.48 49.33 24.62
C GLY A 83 -27.69 48.96 25.47
N TYR A 84 -27.77 47.71 25.95
CA TYR A 84 -28.89 47.24 26.79
C TYR A 84 -28.94 47.94 28.15
N ALA A 85 -27.78 48.24 28.74
CA ALA A 85 -27.70 49.01 29.98
C ALA A 85 -28.27 50.43 29.83
N THR A 86 -28.22 51.01 28.63
CA THR A 86 -28.79 52.33 28.35
C THR A 86 -30.32 52.28 28.35
N LEU A 87 -30.91 51.25 27.72
CA LEU A 87 -32.36 51.02 27.76
C LEU A 87 -32.85 50.81 29.19
N TRP A 88 -32.15 49.97 29.95
CA TRP A 88 -32.51 49.71 31.34
C TRP A 88 -32.45 50.97 32.21
N ARG A 89 -31.43 51.82 32.04
CA ARG A 89 -31.32 53.09 32.77
C ARG A 89 -32.51 54.02 32.51
N ALA A 90 -33.00 54.08 31.27
CA ALA A 90 -34.19 54.88 30.93
C ALA A 90 -35.45 54.34 31.63
N ILE A 91 -35.67 53.01 31.60
CA ILE A 91 -36.80 52.35 32.28
C ILE A 91 -36.72 52.54 33.80
N ALA A 92 -35.53 52.35 34.39
CA ALA A 92 -35.33 52.51 35.82
C ALA A 92 -35.58 53.96 36.27
N HIS A 93 -35.19 54.95 35.46
CA HIS A 93 -35.44 56.36 35.75
C HIS A 93 -36.93 56.70 35.74
N SER A 94 -37.68 56.25 34.72
CA SER A 94 -39.14 56.49 34.66
C SER A 94 -39.89 55.77 35.78
N HIS A 95 -39.45 54.58 36.19
CA HIS A 95 -40.00 53.87 37.34
C HIS A 95 -39.80 54.63 38.67
N VAL A 96 -38.63 55.25 38.88
CA VAL A 96 -38.39 56.10 40.06
C VAL A 96 -39.36 57.29 40.10
N GLY A 97 -39.68 57.87 38.93
CA GLY A 97 -40.70 58.93 38.81
C GLY A 97 -42.07 58.48 39.31
N VAL A 98 -42.50 57.26 38.96
CA VAL A 98 -43.75 56.65 39.42
C VAL A 98 -43.74 56.41 40.94
N GLN A 99 -42.62 55.97 41.51
CA GLN A 99 -42.49 55.76 42.96
C GLN A 99 -42.54 57.07 43.75
N ALA A 100 -41.94 58.14 43.21
CA ALA A 100 -41.91 59.45 43.86
C ALA A 100 -43.29 60.14 43.86
N ALA A 101 -44.03 60.03 42.74
CA ALA A 101 -45.38 60.55 42.63
C ALA A 101 -46.21 59.65 41.68
N PRO A 102 -47.12 58.80 42.19
CA PRO A 102 -47.91 57.86 41.40
C PRO A 102 -49.07 58.55 40.66
N LEU A 103 -48.76 59.62 39.93
CA LEU A 103 -49.69 60.38 39.10
C LEU A 103 -49.84 59.71 37.74
N ARG A 104 -50.98 59.90 37.09
CA ARG A 104 -51.27 59.34 35.75
C ARG A 104 -50.19 59.69 34.71
N ALA A 105 -49.61 60.88 34.79
CA ALA A 105 -48.53 61.31 33.90
C ALA A 105 -47.26 60.43 34.03
N ALA A 106 -46.85 60.09 35.25
CA ALA A 106 -45.69 59.22 35.48
C ALA A 106 -45.95 57.79 34.97
N TRP A 107 -47.18 57.28 35.12
CA TRP A 107 -47.59 55.99 34.56
C TRP A 107 -47.58 55.96 33.04
N LEU A 108 -48.03 57.04 32.39
CA LEU A 108 -47.95 57.20 30.93
C LEU A 108 -46.50 57.23 30.44
N GLU A 109 -45.61 57.95 31.14
CA GLU A 109 -44.18 58.00 30.81
C GLU A 109 -43.50 56.64 30.94
N LEU A 110 -43.78 55.89 32.01
CA LEU A 110 -43.28 54.53 32.19
C LEU A 110 -43.79 53.60 31.07
N SER A 111 -45.08 53.66 30.75
CA SER A 111 -45.69 52.88 29.66
C SER A 111 -45.03 53.17 28.30
N GLN A 112 -44.82 54.45 27.99
CA GLN A 112 -44.15 54.88 26.76
C GLN A 112 -42.68 54.41 26.72
N THR A 113 -41.97 54.53 27.83
CA THR A 113 -40.55 54.09 27.93
C THR A 113 -40.43 52.58 27.76
N LEU A 114 -41.31 51.80 28.40
CA LEU A 114 -41.33 50.34 28.27
C LEU A 114 -41.72 49.92 26.85
N SER A 115 -42.70 50.57 26.23
CA SER A 115 -43.11 50.28 24.85
C SER A 115 -41.98 50.58 23.85
N GLY A 116 -41.28 51.71 24.01
CA GLY A 116 -40.11 52.05 23.21
C GLY A 116 -38.96 51.05 23.41
N ALA A 117 -38.71 50.62 24.64
CA ALA A 117 -37.71 49.59 24.93
C ALA A 117 -38.09 48.24 24.29
N ALA A 118 -39.35 47.81 24.39
CA ALA A 118 -39.83 46.59 23.74
C ALA A 118 -39.62 46.62 22.22
N GLN A 119 -39.94 47.74 21.56
CA GLN A 119 -39.71 47.90 20.13
C GLN A 119 -38.23 47.84 19.76
N ASP A 120 -37.33 48.43 20.57
CA ASP A 120 -35.88 48.34 20.31
C ASP A 120 -35.35 46.91 20.51
N LEU A 121 -35.83 46.19 21.54
CA LEU A 121 -35.47 44.80 21.77
C LEU A 121 -35.93 43.90 20.61
N GLU A 122 -37.16 44.08 20.12
CA GLU A 122 -37.68 43.35 18.95
C GLU A 122 -36.86 43.65 17.69
N ALA A 123 -36.54 44.92 17.43
CA ALA A 123 -35.71 45.30 16.29
C ALA A 123 -34.30 44.69 16.38
N ARG A 124 -33.71 44.64 17.58
CA ARG A 124 -32.42 43.96 17.83
C ARG A 124 -32.53 42.45 17.62
N ARG A 125 -33.64 41.82 18.04
CA ARG A 125 -33.88 40.38 17.87
C ARG A 125 -34.01 40.01 16.40
N GLY A 126 -34.74 40.83 15.63
CA GLY A 126 -34.81 40.70 14.16
C GLY A 126 -33.43 40.71 13.51
N ARG A 127 -32.59 41.71 13.83
CA ARG A 127 -31.21 41.80 13.32
C ARG A 127 -30.34 40.60 13.70
N LEU A 128 -30.47 40.09 14.92
CA LEU A 128 -29.74 38.89 15.35
C LEU A 128 -30.22 37.65 14.59
N SER A 129 -31.53 37.47 14.41
CA SER A 129 -32.08 36.35 13.65
C SER A 129 -31.60 36.38 12.19
N GLU A 130 -31.64 37.54 11.54
CA GLU A 130 -31.10 37.70 10.17
C GLU A 130 -29.62 37.32 10.11
N ARG A 131 -28.82 37.83 11.06
CA ARG A 131 -27.38 37.53 11.11
C ARG A 131 -27.09 36.04 11.35
N ARG A 132 -27.91 35.37 12.19
CA ARG A 132 -27.85 33.92 12.40
C ARG A 132 -28.10 33.17 11.09
N ASP A 133 -29.14 33.58 10.36
CA ASP A 133 -29.57 32.90 9.16
C ASP A 133 -28.53 33.07 8.04
N GLU A 134 -27.93 34.26 7.91
CA GLU A 134 -26.78 34.53 7.04
C GLU A 134 -25.58 33.62 7.36
N LEU A 135 -25.17 33.56 8.63
CA LEU A 135 -24.06 32.72 9.09
C LEU A 135 -24.34 31.23 8.88
N THR A 136 -25.59 30.81 9.09
CA THR A 136 -26.01 29.42 8.89
C THR A 136 -25.94 29.04 7.41
N GLN A 137 -26.41 29.93 6.52
CA GLN A 137 -26.32 29.72 5.08
C GLN A 137 -24.86 29.72 4.60
N ASP A 138 -24.01 30.60 5.13
CA ASP A 138 -22.59 30.63 4.80
C ASP A 138 -21.88 29.35 5.23
N TYR A 139 -22.13 28.89 6.47
CA TYR A 139 -21.66 27.60 6.98
C TYR A 139 -22.09 26.44 6.09
N GLN A 140 -23.37 26.36 5.69
CA GLN A 140 -23.88 25.30 4.82
C GLN A 140 -23.21 25.32 3.44
N ARG A 141 -23.00 26.51 2.85
CA ARG A 141 -22.31 26.66 1.56
C ARG A 141 -20.85 26.21 1.66
N HIS A 142 -20.14 26.63 2.71
CA HIS A 142 -18.74 26.23 2.94
C HIS A 142 -18.63 24.72 3.12
N TYR A 143 -19.45 24.15 4.01
CA TYR A 143 -19.46 22.71 4.28
C TYR A 143 -19.76 21.88 3.02
N GLY A 144 -20.74 22.31 2.21
CA GLY A 144 -21.08 21.66 0.95
C GLY A 144 -19.94 21.72 -0.08
N ALA A 145 -19.22 22.84 -0.17
CA ALA A 145 -18.08 22.99 -1.07
C ALA A 145 -16.91 22.09 -0.66
N ILE A 146 -16.57 22.06 0.64
CA ILE A 146 -15.52 21.19 1.19
C ILE A 146 -15.84 19.72 0.91
N THR A 147 -17.08 19.31 1.20
CA THR A 147 -17.54 17.93 0.99
C THR A 147 -17.40 17.49 -0.47
N LYS A 148 -17.76 18.35 -1.42
CA LYS A 148 -17.59 18.07 -2.86
C LYS A 148 -16.12 17.95 -3.25
N LYS A 149 -15.27 18.86 -2.79
CA LYS A 149 -13.83 18.85 -3.08
C LYS A 149 -13.15 17.60 -2.49
N SER A 150 -13.45 17.24 -1.25
CA SER A 150 -12.86 16.06 -0.59
C SER A 150 -13.32 14.75 -1.23
N LEU A 151 -14.59 14.66 -1.64
CA LEU A 151 -15.12 13.51 -2.39
C LEU A 151 -14.38 13.35 -3.74
N PHE A 152 -14.24 14.44 -4.49
CA PHE A 152 -13.52 14.43 -5.76
C PHE A 152 -12.06 14.00 -5.59
N LEU A 153 -11.36 14.58 -4.61
CA LEU A 153 -9.95 14.26 -4.34
C LEU A 153 -9.78 12.79 -3.95
N SER A 154 -10.73 12.24 -3.18
CA SER A 154 -10.72 10.82 -2.77
C SER A 154 -10.97 9.89 -3.96
N LEU A 155 -11.97 10.20 -4.79
CA LEU A 155 -12.25 9.43 -6.01
C LEU A 155 -11.09 9.47 -6.99
N ALA A 156 -10.49 10.64 -7.21
CA ALA A 156 -9.31 10.80 -8.05
C ALA A 156 -8.11 10.01 -7.49
N GLY A 157 -7.91 10.01 -6.17
CA GLY A 157 -6.88 9.22 -5.51
C GLY A 157 -7.06 7.71 -5.71
N ILE A 158 -8.28 7.21 -5.51
CA ILE A 158 -8.62 5.79 -5.71
C ILE A 158 -8.43 5.40 -7.18
N ALA A 159 -8.93 6.21 -8.11
CA ALA A 159 -8.81 5.95 -9.54
C ALA A 159 -7.35 5.95 -9.99
N GLY A 160 -6.55 6.93 -9.56
CA GLY A 160 -5.13 7.03 -9.89
C GLY A 160 -4.32 5.86 -9.33
N PHE A 161 -4.56 5.50 -8.07
CA PHE A 161 -3.91 4.34 -7.45
C PHE A 161 -4.32 3.03 -8.14
N GLY A 162 -5.62 2.86 -8.43
CA GLY A 162 -6.14 1.69 -9.14
C GLY A 162 -5.53 1.54 -10.53
N ALA A 163 -5.40 2.64 -11.28
CA ALA A 163 -4.77 2.63 -12.60
C ALA A 163 -3.28 2.26 -12.53
N LEU A 164 -2.53 2.83 -11.57
CA LEU A 164 -1.12 2.48 -11.35
C LEU A 164 -0.93 1.01 -10.96
N ALA A 165 -1.76 0.51 -10.04
CA ALA A 165 -1.73 -0.89 -9.61
C ALA A 165 -2.08 -1.84 -10.78
N ALA A 166 -3.15 -1.55 -11.52
CA ALA A 166 -3.56 -2.33 -12.68
C ALA A 166 -2.47 -2.37 -13.76
N TRP A 167 -1.85 -1.21 -14.06
CA TRP A 167 -0.73 -1.14 -14.99
C TRP A 167 0.47 -1.97 -14.53
N PHE A 168 0.84 -1.87 -13.25
CA PHE A 168 1.94 -2.63 -12.67
C PHE A 168 1.71 -4.14 -12.75
N PHE A 169 0.54 -4.62 -12.31
CA PHE A 169 0.21 -6.05 -12.36
C PHE A 169 0.05 -6.55 -13.79
N ALA A 170 -0.55 -5.78 -14.69
CA ALA A 170 -0.66 -6.17 -16.10
C ALA A 170 0.72 -6.32 -16.75
N ARG A 171 1.67 -5.43 -16.43
CA ARG A 171 3.06 -5.54 -16.86
C ARG A 171 3.73 -6.77 -16.26
N LEU A 172 3.61 -6.98 -14.94
CA LEU A 172 4.20 -8.11 -14.25
C LEU A 172 3.69 -9.47 -14.78
N THR A 173 2.38 -9.61 -14.96
CA THR A 173 1.75 -10.82 -15.51
C THR A 173 2.27 -11.13 -16.91
N ARG A 174 2.43 -10.11 -17.76
CA ARG A 174 2.99 -10.29 -19.11
C ARG A 174 4.45 -10.75 -19.04
N ASP A 175 5.26 -10.14 -18.20
CA ASP A 175 6.69 -10.47 -18.05
C ASP A 175 6.87 -11.91 -17.53
N ILE A 176 6.10 -12.32 -16.51
CA ILE A 176 6.10 -13.69 -15.98
C ILE A 176 5.66 -14.70 -17.05
N GLY A 177 4.62 -14.38 -17.82
CA GLY A 177 4.16 -15.24 -18.91
C GLY A 177 5.21 -15.45 -20.01
N ASN A 178 5.97 -14.39 -20.36
CA ASN A 178 7.08 -14.49 -21.29
C ASN A 178 8.19 -15.40 -20.76
N LEU A 179 8.56 -15.23 -19.48
CA LEU A 179 9.57 -16.07 -18.82
C LEU A 179 9.13 -17.54 -18.74
N GLU A 180 7.87 -17.80 -18.39
CA GLU A 180 7.32 -19.16 -18.36
C GLU A 180 7.33 -19.80 -19.76
N GLY A 181 6.93 -19.05 -20.79
CA GLY A 181 6.99 -19.51 -22.17
C GLY A 181 8.40 -19.94 -22.58
N HIS A 182 9.41 -19.14 -22.19
CA HIS A 182 10.80 -19.43 -22.44
C HIS A 182 11.34 -20.63 -21.64
N ALA A 183 10.98 -20.74 -20.35
CA ALA A 183 11.33 -21.92 -19.55
C ALA A 183 10.77 -23.20 -20.18
N ARG A 184 9.50 -23.19 -20.65
CA ARG A 184 8.92 -24.34 -21.35
C ARG A 184 9.62 -24.65 -22.67
N SER A 185 10.09 -23.65 -23.43
CA SER A 185 10.85 -23.91 -24.66
C SER A 185 12.20 -24.57 -24.38
N ILE A 186 12.89 -24.16 -23.31
CA ILE A 186 14.14 -24.80 -22.86
C ILE A 186 13.90 -26.27 -22.48
N VAL A 187 12.85 -26.56 -21.70
CA VAL A 187 12.50 -27.93 -21.29
C VAL A 187 12.17 -28.81 -22.51
N ARG A 188 11.56 -28.24 -23.55
CA ARG A 188 11.27 -28.94 -24.82
C ARG A 188 12.48 -29.05 -25.76
N GLY A 189 13.65 -28.57 -25.35
CA GLY A 189 14.90 -28.69 -26.10
C GLY A 189 15.16 -27.59 -27.13
N GLN A 190 14.32 -26.56 -27.23
CA GLN A 190 14.60 -25.38 -28.07
C GLN A 190 15.59 -24.46 -27.35
N ARG A 191 16.81 -24.34 -27.86
CA ARG A 191 17.86 -23.44 -27.34
C ARG A 191 18.22 -22.35 -28.38
N GLY A 192 18.73 -21.21 -27.92
CA GLY A 192 19.22 -20.11 -28.77
C GLY A 192 18.23 -18.98 -29.04
N THR A 193 17.00 -19.05 -28.53
CA THR A 193 16.06 -17.93 -28.56
C THR A 193 16.36 -16.99 -27.40
N GLN A 194 16.78 -15.75 -27.69
CA GLN A 194 16.99 -14.76 -26.62
C GLN A 194 15.62 -14.29 -26.08
N LEU A 195 15.49 -14.22 -24.76
CA LEU A 195 14.38 -13.53 -24.13
C LEU A 195 14.65 -12.02 -24.19
N PRO A 196 13.83 -11.21 -24.88
CA PRO A 196 14.02 -9.77 -24.87
C PRO A 196 13.64 -9.20 -23.49
N VAL A 197 14.65 -8.89 -22.67
CA VAL A 197 14.48 -8.30 -21.34
C VAL A 197 14.68 -6.79 -21.43
N ALA A 198 13.60 -6.02 -21.26
CA ALA A 198 13.64 -4.55 -21.26
C ALA A 198 13.57 -3.94 -19.84
N ARG A 199 13.64 -4.78 -18.80
CA ARG A 199 13.41 -4.41 -17.40
C ARG A 199 14.72 -4.45 -16.61
N SER A 200 14.93 -3.49 -15.72
CA SER A 200 16.19 -3.28 -14.99
C SER A 200 16.06 -3.45 -13.46
N ASP A 201 15.18 -4.35 -13.02
CA ASP A 201 14.99 -4.69 -11.60
C ASP A 201 15.31 -6.17 -11.33
N GLU A 202 14.98 -6.68 -10.14
CA GLU A 202 15.32 -8.05 -9.73
C GLU A 202 14.72 -9.11 -10.65
N LEU A 203 13.51 -8.87 -11.18
CA LEU A 203 12.88 -9.75 -12.17
C LEU A 203 13.68 -9.70 -13.47
N GLY A 204 14.08 -8.52 -13.92
CA GLY A 204 14.94 -8.34 -15.10
C GLY A 204 16.27 -9.10 -14.98
N HIS A 205 16.94 -8.99 -13.83
CA HIS A 205 18.16 -9.76 -13.56
C HIS A 205 17.93 -11.27 -13.58
N LEU A 206 16.83 -11.75 -13.00
CA LEU A 206 16.47 -13.16 -13.04
C LEU A 206 16.16 -13.65 -14.46
N MET A 207 15.48 -12.83 -15.25
CA MET A 207 15.19 -13.11 -16.66
C MET A 207 16.47 -13.15 -17.52
N HIS A 208 17.44 -12.27 -17.24
CA HIS A 208 18.77 -12.33 -17.85
C HIS A 208 19.51 -13.61 -17.45
N ALA A 209 19.50 -13.99 -16.17
CA ALA A 209 20.13 -15.23 -15.71
C ALA A 209 19.46 -16.51 -16.28
N ALA A 210 18.15 -16.45 -16.51
CA ALA A 210 17.37 -17.54 -17.11
C ALA A 210 17.53 -17.62 -18.64
N SER A 211 18.01 -16.54 -19.26
CA SER A 211 18.37 -16.53 -20.68
C SER A 211 19.78 -17.08 -20.78
N PRO A 212 19.98 -18.32 -21.26
CA PRO A 212 21.33 -18.82 -21.41
C PRO A 212 21.99 -17.97 -22.49
N ASP A 213 23.08 -17.28 -22.13
CA ASP A 213 24.07 -16.91 -23.13
C ASP A 213 24.33 -18.14 -24.01
N ALA A 214 24.44 -17.92 -25.31
CA ALA A 214 24.39 -18.92 -26.38
C ALA A 214 25.50 -20.01 -26.37
N GLY A 215 26.13 -20.28 -25.23
CA GLY A 215 27.04 -21.39 -25.00
C GLY A 215 26.56 -22.27 -23.86
N GLY A 216 25.75 -23.29 -24.15
CA GLY A 216 25.55 -24.38 -23.20
C GLY A 216 26.91 -24.99 -22.86
N HIS A 217 27.34 -24.87 -21.61
CA HIS A 217 28.55 -25.51 -21.12
C HIS A 217 28.36 -27.02 -21.18
N LEU A 218 29.20 -27.68 -21.98
CA LEU A 218 29.34 -29.12 -22.01
C LEU A 218 30.12 -29.51 -20.74
N VAL A 219 29.51 -30.34 -19.88
CA VAL A 219 30.07 -30.67 -18.56
C VAL A 219 29.95 -32.18 -18.34
N LEU A 220 31.06 -32.84 -18.04
CA LEU A 220 31.09 -34.20 -17.50
C LEU A 220 30.88 -34.15 -15.98
N LEU A 221 30.20 -35.15 -15.43
CA LEU A 221 30.12 -35.32 -13.99
C LEU A 221 31.54 -35.48 -13.39
N ARG A 222 31.73 -35.15 -12.11
CA ARG A 222 33.04 -35.19 -11.44
C ARG A 222 33.16 -36.40 -10.53
N GLY A 223 34.39 -36.91 -10.38
CA GLY A 223 34.73 -37.97 -9.45
C GLY A 223 34.10 -39.32 -9.83
N GLY A 224 33.73 -40.11 -8.83
CA GLY A 224 33.24 -41.47 -9.03
C GLY A 224 31.95 -41.65 -9.81
N SER A 225 31.16 -40.58 -9.90
CA SER A 225 29.91 -40.54 -10.67
C SER A 225 30.11 -40.11 -12.13
N ALA A 226 31.36 -39.82 -12.52
CA ALA A 226 31.70 -39.39 -13.87
C ALA A 226 31.53 -40.49 -14.91
N ALA A 227 31.78 -41.74 -14.53
CA ALA A 227 31.72 -42.86 -15.45
C ALA A 227 31.62 -44.22 -14.77
N VAL A 228 31.31 -45.24 -15.58
CA VAL A 228 31.37 -46.66 -15.24
C VAL A 228 32.14 -47.39 -16.33
N ALA A 229 32.93 -48.42 -15.98
CA ALA A 229 33.57 -49.27 -16.97
C ALA A 229 32.62 -50.40 -17.38
N LEU A 230 32.50 -50.63 -18.68
CA LEU A 230 31.76 -51.73 -19.28
C LEU A 230 32.76 -52.65 -19.98
N ARG A 231 32.93 -53.87 -19.46
CA ARG A 231 33.68 -54.93 -20.12
C ARG A 231 32.75 -55.76 -20.99
N VAL A 232 33.16 -55.99 -22.22
CA VAL A 232 32.57 -56.95 -23.15
C VAL A 232 33.59 -58.06 -23.36
N LYS A 233 33.27 -59.25 -22.87
CA LYS A 233 34.13 -60.44 -22.97
C LYS A 233 34.05 -61.08 -24.36
N ALA A 234 35.02 -61.94 -24.67
CA ALA A 234 35.06 -62.70 -25.92
C ALA A 234 33.77 -63.49 -26.23
N ASN A 235 33.07 -63.96 -25.20
CA ASN A 235 31.80 -64.70 -25.30
C ASN A 235 30.56 -63.80 -25.44
N GLY A 236 30.73 -62.48 -25.47
CA GLY A 236 29.66 -61.49 -25.58
C GLY A 236 29.07 -61.02 -24.25
N ASP A 237 29.50 -61.59 -23.11
CA ASP A 237 29.03 -61.18 -21.80
C ASP A 237 29.43 -59.73 -21.49
N ARG A 238 28.49 -59.00 -20.88
CA ARG A 238 28.65 -57.59 -20.49
C ARG A 238 28.72 -57.46 -18.98
N VAL A 239 29.82 -56.91 -18.47
CA VAL A 239 30.06 -56.71 -17.04
C VAL A 239 30.30 -55.23 -16.76
N TYR A 240 29.52 -54.65 -15.84
CA TYR A 240 29.73 -53.28 -15.39
C TYR A 240 30.62 -53.28 -14.14
N GLU A 241 31.65 -52.45 -14.17
CA GLU A 241 32.68 -52.33 -13.14
C GLU A 241 32.73 -50.88 -12.63
N ALA A 242 32.72 -50.71 -11.30
CA ALA A 242 32.90 -49.42 -10.69
C ALA A 242 34.36 -48.96 -10.88
N ILE A 243 34.55 -47.69 -11.26
CA ILE A 243 35.89 -47.10 -11.50
C ILE A 243 36.40 -46.30 -10.29
N SER A 244 35.60 -46.25 -9.22
CA SER A 244 35.96 -45.58 -7.97
C SER A 244 35.17 -46.18 -6.81
N THR A 245 35.70 -46.00 -5.60
CA THR A 245 34.99 -46.31 -4.35
C THR A 245 35.22 -45.17 -3.35
N PHE A 246 34.29 -45.00 -2.42
CA PHE A 246 34.44 -44.04 -1.34
C PHE A 246 35.29 -44.65 -0.22
N ASP A 247 36.47 -44.07 0.04
CA ASP A 247 37.30 -44.42 1.19
C ASP A 247 36.84 -43.59 2.41
N ALA A 248 36.18 -44.27 3.36
CA ALA A 248 35.64 -43.65 4.55
C ALA A 248 36.71 -43.10 5.50
N ALA A 249 37.93 -43.67 5.50
CA ALA A 249 39.04 -43.23 6.33
C ALA A 249 39.69 -41.95 5.78
N GLN A 250 39.72 -41.80 4.45
CA GLN A 250 40.27 -40.62 3.78
C GLN A 250 39.20 -39.58 3.38
N GLN A 251 37.92 -39.87 3.64
CA GLN A 251 36.76 -39.02 3.31
C GLN A 251 36.76 -38.59 1.83
N ARG A 252 37.22 -39.46 0.92
CA ARG A 252 37.34 -39.15 -0.52
C ARG A 252 37.07 -40.35 -1.39
N PHE A 253 36.64 -40.09 -2.63
CA PHE A 253 36.60 -41.13 -3.66
C PHE A 253 38.03 -41.44 -4.12
N VAL A 254 38.37 -42.73 -4.08
CA VAL A 254 39.63 -43.27 -4.60
C VAL A 254 39.34 -44.07 -5.87
N ALA A 255 40.23 -43.97 -6.87
CA ALA A 255 40.08 -44.70 -8.12
C ALA A 255 40.25 -46.21 -7.90
N ILE A 256 39.39 -47.01 -8.52
CA ILE A 256 39.59 -48.45 -8.64
C ILE A 256 40.33 -48.67 -9.97
N PRO A 257 41.56 -49.23 -9.96
CA PRO A 257 42.30 -49.50 -11.18
C PRO A 257 41.52 -50.41 -12.13
N ILE A 258 41.26 -49.93 -13.34
CA ILE A 258 40.60 -50.67 -14.41
C ILE A 258 41.62 -51.61 -15.03
N ASP A 259 41.35 -52.92 -14.95
CA ASP A 259 42.14 -53.96 -15.61
C ASP A 259 41.63 -54.18 -17.04
N LEU A 260 42.46 -54.10 -18.07
CA LEU A 260 41.99 -54.31 -19.45
C LEU A 260 41.82 -55.79 -19.82
N GLY A 261 42.23 -56.71 -18.95
CA GLY A 261 42.05 -58.15 -19.12
C GLY A 261 42.74 -58.72 -20.37
N PRO A 262 42.36 -59.93 -20.80
CA PRO A 262 42.87 -60.57 -22.00
C PRO A 262 42.66 -59.72 -23.27
N ALA A 263 43.48 -59.95 -24.31
CA ALA A 263 43.39 -59.22 -25.58
C ALA A 263 42.02 -59.38 -26.30
N THR A 264 41.28 -60.42 -25.96
CA THR A 264 39.94 -60.70 -26.51
C THR A 264 38.84 -59.87 -25.86
N ASP A 265 39.11 -59.22 -24.73
CA ASP A 265 38.14 -58.40 -24.02
C ASP A 265 38.23 -56.94 -24.49
N GLN A 266 37.07 -56.29 -24.60
CA GLN A 266 36.97 -54.87 -24.90
C GLN A 266 36.41 -54.14 -23.68
N VAL A 267 37.07 -53.05 -23.27
CA VAL A 267 36.63 -52.22 -22.15
C VAL A 267 36.23 -50.85 -22.68
N PHE A 268 35.02 -50.44 -22.32
CA PHE A 268 34.44 -49.15 -22.66
C PHE A 268 34.23 -48.35 -21.39
N LEU A 269 34.49 -47.06 -21.46
CA LEU A 269 34.13 -46.10 -20.45
C LEU A 269 32.80 -45.46 -20.81
N ILE A 270 31.80 -45.63 -19.95
CA ILE A 270 30.49 -44.98 -20.07
C ILE A 270 30.56 -43.68 -19.29
N LEU A 271 30.79 -42.58 -19.99
CA LEU A 271 30.84 -41.23 -19.45
C LEU A 271 29.44 -40.66 -19.28
N PHE A 272 29.21 -39.98 -18.15
CA PHE A 272 27.98 -39.27 -17.87
C PHE A 272 28.21 -37.76 -17.76
N GLY A 273 27.31 -36.98 -18.33
CA GLY A 273 27.39 -35.52 -18.27
C GLY A 273 26.15 -34.85 -18.82
N THR A 274 26.29 -33.59 -19.21
CA THR A 274 25.21 -32.77 -19.76
C THR A 274 25.71 -31.91 -20.91
N GLY A 275 24.85 -31.65 -21.88
CA GLY A 275 25.08 -30.63 -22.90
C GLY A 275 25.73 -31.14 -24.19
N PHE A 276 25.75 -32.46 -24.42
CA PHE A 276 26.36 -33.06 -25.62
C PHE A 276 25.44 -34.02 -26.40
N ARG A 277 24.18 -34.24 -25.95
CA ARG A 277 23.25 -35.15 -26.64
C ARG A 277 22.99 -34.83 -28.12
N ALA A 278 23.08 -33.55 -28.51
CA ALA A 278 22.78 -33.09 -29.86
C ALA A 278 23.94 -33.32 -30.84
N ALA A 279 25.16 -33.47 -30.32
CA ALA A 279 26.35 -33.69 -31.13
C ALA A 279 26.30 -35.05 -31.85
N GLY A 280 25.79 -36.08 -31.16
CA GLY A 280 25.89 -37.45 -31.65
C GLY A 280 27.34 -37.96 -31.64
N ALA A 281 27.53 -39.26 -31.89
CA ALA A 281 28.87 -39.85 -31.89
C ALA A 281 29.80 -39.28 -32.97
N MET A 282 29.25 -38.83 -34.11
CA MET A 282 30.04 -38.30 -35.23
C MET A 282 30.70 -36.95 -34.93
N ASN A 283 30.11 -36.14 -34.05
CA ASN A 283 30.65 -34.83 -33.65
C ASN A 283 31.23 -34.86 -32.23
N ALA A 284 31.50 -36.05 -31.69
CA ALA A 284 32.12 -36.25 -30.40
C ALA A 284 33.51 -36.88 -30.56
N SER A 285 34.49 -36.38 -29.83
CA SER A 285 35.85 -36.91 -29.76
C SER A 285 36.28 -37.07 -28.31
N ALA A 286 37.08 -38.10 -28.05
CA ALA A 286 37.65 -38.36 -26.75
C ALA A 286 39.13 -38.68 -26.88
N THR A 287 39.91 -38.19 -25.93
CA THR A 287 41.29 -38.61 -25.71
C THR A 287 41.42 -39.12 -24.28
N ILE A 288 42.12 -40.24 -24.11
CA ILE A 288 42.41 -40.82 -22.80
C ILE A 288 43.93 -40.85 -22.64
N GLY A 289 44.42 -40.09 -21.66
CA GLY A 289 45.82 -39.69 -21.59
C GLY A 289 46.13 -38.75 -22.76
N GLU A 290 46.92 -39.24 -23.71
CA GLU A 290 47.30 -38.54 -24.94
C GLU A 290 46.92 -39.34 -26.19
N GLU A 291 46.16 -40.44 -26.02
CA GLU A 291 45.75 -41.32 -27.11
C GLU A 291 44.30 -41.08 -27.50
N GLU A 292 44.03 -41.10 -28.81
CA GLU A 292 42.69 -41.00 -29.36
C GLU A 292 41.86 -42.23 -28.97
N ALA A 293 40.68 -41.98 -28.43
CA ALA A 293 39.77 -43.01 -27.95
C ALA A 293 38.45 -42.94 -28.73
N GLU A 294 38.04 -44.09 -29.29
CA GLU A 294 36.88 -44.17 -30.15
C GLU A 294 35.58 -43.93 -29.37
N VAL A 295 34.78 -42.96 -29.82
CA VAL A 295 33.46 -42.66 -29.27
C VAL A 295 32.40 -43.41 -30.06
N LEU A 296 31.82 -44.46 -29.48
CA LEU A 296 30.81 -45.30 -30.14
C LEU A 296 29.38 -44.79 -29.93
N TYR A 297 29.18 -43.97 -28.91
CA TYR A 297 27.89 -43.39 -28.60
C TYR A 297 28.09 -42.04 -27.92
N ALA A 298 27.25 -41.07 -28.26
CA ALA A 298 27.09 -39.82 -27.51
C ALA A 298 25.63 -39.38 -27.68
N GLY A 299 24.86 -39.36 -26.60
CA GLY A 299 23.41 -39.18 -26.69
C GLY A 299 22.73 -39.17 -25.33
N LEU A 300 21.41 -39.36 -25.33
CA LEU A 300 20.60 -39.38 -24.11
C LEU A 300 20.89 -40.65 -23.30
N ALA A 301 21.14 -40.50 -21.98
CA ALA A 301 21.26 -41.64 -21.08
C ALA A 301 19.88 -42.28 -20.87
N PRO A 302 19.70 -43.59 -21.15
CA PRO A 302 18.42 -44.25 -20.97
C PRO A 302 17.92 -44.18 -19.51
N GLY A 303 16.68 -43.75 -19.31
CA GLY A 303 16.04 -43.74 -17.98
C GLY A 303 16.34 -42.51 -17.10
N PHE A 304 17.20 -41.58 -17.54
CA PHE A 304 17.56 -40.38 -16.75
C PHE A 304 17.27 -39.09 -17.51
N ALA A 305 16.31 -38.29 -17.02
CA ALA A 305 16.00 -37.01 -17.61
C ALA A 305 17.14 -36.00 -17.37
N GLY A 306 17.61 -35.36 -18.45
CA GLY A 306 18.67 -34.34 -18.36
C GLY A 306 20.10 -34.88 -18.34
N LEU A 307 20.29 -36.20 -18.27
CA LEU A 307 21.61 -36.85 -18.30
C LEU A 307 21.95 -37.31 -19.72
N ASP A 308 23.16 -36.97 -20.16
CA ASP A 308 23.74 -37.40 -21.43
C ASP A 308 24.81 -38.48 -21.14
N GLN A 309 24.94 -39.44 -22.06
CA GLN A 309 25.86 -40.57 -21.96
C GLN A 309 26.75 -40.63 -23.20
N ALA A 310 28.05 -40.87 -23.00
CA ALA A 310 28.98 -41.21 -24.06
C ALA A 310 29.69 -42.53 -23.79
N ASN A 311 29.84 -43.39 -24.80
CA ASN A 311 30.56 -44.67 -24.69
C ASN A 311 31.88 -44.55 -25.44
N VAL A 312 32.98 -44.60 -24.70
CA VAL A 312 34.33 -44.40 -25.24
C VAL A 312 35.14 -45.69 -25.05
N ARG A 313 35.71 -46.25 -26.11
CA ARG A 313 36.58 -47.44 -26.01
C ARG A 313 37.92 -47.05 -25.41
N ILE A 314 38.38 -47.79 -24.40
CA ILE A 314 39.70 -47.57 -23.81
C ILE A 314 40.78 -48.21 -24.72
N PRO A 315 41.75 -47.46 -25.26
CA PRO A 315 42.86 -48.02 -26.03
C PRO A 315 43.69 -49.00 -25.20
N ARG A 316 44.02 -50.16 -25.77
CA ARG A 316 44.79 -51.21 -25.06
C ARG A 316 46.23 -50.81 -24.76
N SER A 317 46.79 -49.87 -25.50
CA SER A 317 48.10 -49.25 -25.29
C SER A 317 48.22 -48.54 -23.93
N LEU A 318 47.10 -48.26 -23.27
CA LEU A 318 47.05 -47.65 -21.94
C LEU A 318 47.19 -48.66 -20.78
N LEU A 319 47.34 -49.96 -21.06
CA LEU A 319 47.55 -51.00 -20.04
C LEU A 319 48.74 -50.62 -19.14
N GLY A 320 48.52 -50.63 -17.82
CA GLY A 320 49.56 -50.32 -16.83
C GLY A 320 49.99 -48.85 -16.72
N LYS A 321 49.30 -47.90 -17.37
CA LYS A 321 49.67 -46.47 -17.34
C LYS A 321 49.37 -45.76 -16.03
N GLY A 322 48.54 -46.32 -15.16
CA GLY A 322 48.11 -45.69 -13.91
C GLY A 322 47.06 -44.60 -14.15
N ASP A 323 47.21 -43.46 -13.47
CA ASP A 323 46.26 -42.34 -13.57
C ASP A 323 46.37 -41.63 -14.93
N VAL A 324 45.28 -41.60 -15.69
CA VAL A 324 45.17 -40.94 -16.99
C VAL A 324 43.97 -40.00 -17.03
N SER A 325 44.13 -38.85 -17.69
CA SER A 325 43.07 -37.84 -17.86
C SER A 325 42.23 -38.13 -19.10
N ILE A 326 40.94 -37.86 -19.03
CA ILE A 326 40.02 -37.96 -20.15
C ILE A 326 39.66 -36.55 -20.58
N ALA A 327 39.93 -36.21 -21.83
CA ALA A 327 39.43 -35.01 -22.45
C ALA A 327 38.37 -35.38 -23.48
N PHE A 328 37.14 -34.93 -23.24
CA PHE A 328 35.99 -35.17 -24.10
C PHE A 328 35.56 -33.84 -24.73
N THR A 329 35.30 -33.86 -26.03
CA THR A 329 34.84 -32.70 -26.80
C THR A 329 33.66 -33.11 -27.65
N ALA A 330 32.58 -32.31 -27.65
CA ALA A 330 31.48 -32.50 -28.58
C ALA A 330 31.03 -31.16 -29.17
N ASP A 331 30.69 -31.12 -30.45
CA ASP A 331 30.33 -29.90 -31.20
C ASP A 331 31.35 -28.75 -30.98
N ASN A 332 32.64 -29.07 -31.03
CA ASN A 332 33.76 -28.14 -30.79
C ASN A 332 33.78 -27.49 -29.39
N ARG A 333 33.10 -28.08 -28.40
CA ARG A 333 33.15 -27.65 -27.00
C ARG A 333 33.77 -28.73 -26.13
N SER A 334 34.84 -28.38 -25.43
CA SER A 334 35.51 -29.30 -24.51
C SER A 334 34.84 -29.34 -23.15
N ALA A 335 34.77 -30.54 -22.56
CA ALA A 335 34.31 -30.77 -21.20
C ALA A 335 35.38 -30.42 -20.18
N ASN A 336 35.00 -30.40 -18.91
CA ASN A 336 35.95 -30.60 -17.82
C ASN A 336 36.60 -31.99 -17.90
N ALA A 337 37.90 -32.05 -17.59
CA ALA A 337 38.65 -33.30 -17.55
C ALA A 337 38.23 -34.21 -16.38
N VAL A 338 38.30 -35.52 -16.60
CA VAL A 338 38.03 -36.58 -15.61
C VAL A 338 39.23 -37.52 -15.55
N THR A 339 39.69 -37.90 -14.37
CA THR A 339 40.82 -38.83 -14.20
C THR A 339 40.34 -40.24 -13.88
N ILE A 340 40.93 -41.24 -14.53
CA ILE A 340 40.71 -42.67 -14.27
C ILE A 340 42.05 -43.36 -14.05
N ASN A 341 42.06 -44.52 -13.40
CA ASN A 341 43.26 -45.33 -13.20
C ASN A 341 43.18 -46.61 -14.03
N ILE A 342 44.23 -46.94 -14.78
CA ILE A 342 44.35 -48.15 -15.61
C ILE A 342 45.56 -48.96 -15.16
N ARG A 343 45.37 -50.26 -14.92
CA ARG A 343 46.43 -51.22 -14.56
C ARG A 343 46.59 -52.32 -15.60
#